data_AF-A0A8B9L5M5-F1
#
_entry.id   AF-A0A8B9L5M5-F1
#
_cell.length_a   1.000
_cell.length_b   1.000
_cell.length_c   1.000
_cell.angle_alpha   90.00
_cell.angle_beta   90.00
_cell.angle_gamma   90.00
#
_symmetry.space_group_name_H-M   'P 1'
#
loop_
_entity.id
_entity.type
_entity.pdbx_description
1 polymer ?
#
loop_
_entity_poly.entity_id
_entity_poly.type
_entity_poly.pdbx_seq_one_letter_code
_entity_poly.pdbx_strand_id
1 'polypeptide(L)'
;MSSYSRVIHHATSVLCGHKGSMDLAQLHRKVSQRFDINEEDFWYIVQKCPRFSVVRNGQKAESWEAGYIIVAKTSIRLCKNYAKQECFGCQDLHLCKYYVYGNCRYGKGRKECRFSHSIQSEHNYPLLRECTLHELHEEDLFLLLLQNDPSLLPEVCSHYNKGSGMFGACTFKEGCTKVHICQHFVQDDCMFGTKCKRLHCVDEFSRRMLEERGLSADIIQDLPYLYQNVYRLNFQGQERERIMSLSERSLLQMEEKSEICLHFIRRNCRFQEQCKRVHFNLPYKWEVYEGDGWRDLRGMEEIERAYCDPKNSHSPGSKPVDFLSMTRANDLVRRLSTASSVTKPVHYILTTEWIWYYKGDHENWIEYGKPDDKQRVTSVTSRDLEEAFLTDNTAEVTVIKGNRQYFVSFQDMYQRNPKHNTKRRVRRRPRFVPISEVETKVAE
;
A
#
# COMPACT_ATOMS: atom_id res chain seq x y z
N MET A 1 13.28 -11.34 -15.79
CA MET A 1 12.08 -10.61 -16.26
C MET A 1 10.88 -11.41 -15.80
N SER A 2 9.99 -10.85 -14.98
CA SER A 2 8.88 -11.59 -14.34
C SER A 2 7.98 -12.25 -15.39
N SER A 3 7.60 -13.53 -15.18
CA SER A 3 6.75 -14.32 -16.09
C SER A 3 5.43 -13.63 -16.42
N TYR A 4 4.94 -12.75 -15.54
CA TYR A 4 3.65 -12.07 -15.66
C TYR A 4 3.70 -10.66 -16.27
N SER A 5 4.86 -10.16 -16.68
CA SER A 5 5.01 -8.78 -17.20
C SER A 5 4.08 -8.51 -18.40
N ARG A 6 3.95 -9.48 -19.30
CA ARG A 6 3.09 -9.38 -20.50
C ARG A 6 1.60 -9.40 -20.14
N VAL A 7 1.23 -10.16 -19.11
CA VAL A 7 -0.14 -10.23 -18.58
C VAL A 7 -0.52 -8.89 -17.94
N ILE A 8 0.33 -8.33 -17.09
CA ILE A 8 0.13 -7.03 -16.45
C ILE A 8 -0.02 -5.92 -17.49
N HIS A 9 0.86 -5.91 -18.48
CA HIS A 9 0.81 -4.95 -19.58
C HIS A 9 -0.53 -5.05 -20.32
N HIS A 10 -0.91 -6.26 -20.76
CA HIS A 10 -2.15 -6.46 -21.49
C HIS A 10 -3.39 -6.13 -20.65
N ALA A 11 -3.43 -6.56 -19.39
CA ALA A 11 -4.52 -6.24 -18.47
C ALA A 11 -4.67 -4.72 -18.27
N THR A 12 -3.57 -3.98 -18.20
CA THR A 12 -3.62 -2.52 -18.12
C THR A 12 -4.18 -1.90 -19.39
N SER A 13 -3.74 -2.34 -20.57
CA SER A 13 -4.28 -1.84 -21.84
C SER A 13 -5.77 -2.19 -22.00
N VAL A 14 -6.20 -3.39 -21.58
CA VAL A 14 -7.62 -3.75 -21.53
C VAL A 14 -8.39 -2.81 -20.61
N LEU A 15 -7.90 -2.52 -19.41
CA LEU A 15 -8.55 -1.57 -18.51
C LEU A 15 -8.63 -0.18 -19.14
N CYS A 16 -7.54 0.35 -19.69
CA CYS A 16 -7.52 1.67 -20.31
C CYS A 16 -8.49 1.77 -21.49
N GLY A 17 -8.51 0.77 -22.38
CA GLY A 17 -9.48 0.67 -23.47
C GLY A 17 -10.94 0.50 -23.02
N HIS A 18 -11.19 0.25 -21.73
CA HIS A 18 -12.53 0.19 -21.12
C HIS A 18 -12.67 1.24 -20.01
N LYS A 19 -12.25 2.47 -20.29
CA LYS A 19 -12.44 3.63 -19.41
C LYS A 19 -11.75 3.51 -18.06
N GLY A 20 -10.68 2.72 -18.00
CA GLY A 20 -9.76 2.62 -16.86
C GLY A 20 -10.22 1.74 -15.69
N SER A 21 -11.40 1.10 -15.78
CA SER A 21 -11.84 0.12 -14.77
C SER A 21 -12.76 -0.96 -15.35
N MET A 22 -12.81 -2.13 -14.71
CA MET A 22 -13.64 -3.25 -15.14
C MET A 22 -13.89 -4.24 -14.00
N ASP A 23 -15.01 -4.99 -14.02
CA ASP A 23 -15.21 -6.12 -13.12
C ASP A 23 -14.09 -7.17 -13.27
N LEU A 24 -13.64 -7.77 -12.15
CA LEU A 24 -12.56 -8.76 -12.12
C LEU A 24 -12.81 -9.92 -13.08
N ALA A 25 -14.01 -10.51 -13.04
CA ALA A 25 -14.37 -11.63 -13.90
C ALA A 25 -14.37 -11.26 -15.40
N GLN A 26 -14.77 -10.03 -15.74
CA GLN A 26 -14.71 -9.55 -17.12
C GLN A 26 -13.26 -9.35 -17.58
N LEU A 27 -12.43 -8.78 -16.70
CA LEU A 27 -11.02 -8.55 -16.99
C LEU A 27 -10.26 -9.88 -17.15
N HIS A 28 -10.48 -10.83 -16.25
CA HIS A 28 -9.90 -12.18 -16.34
C HIS A 28 -10.27 -12.84 -17.67
N ARG A 29 -11.56 -12.86 -18.04
CA ARG A 29 -12.00 -13.41 -19.33
C ARG A 29 -11.29 -12.78 -20.54
N LYS A 30 -11.10 -11.45 -20.55
CA LYS A 30 -10.40 -10.77 -21.65
C LYS A 30 -8.91 -11.07 -21.66
N VAL A 31 -8.27 -11.21 -20.51
CA VAL A 31 -6.85 -11.56 -20.40
C VAL A 31 -6.62 -13.02 -20.81
N SER A 32 -7.50 -13.93 -20.39
CA SER A 32 -7.44 -15.36 -20.70
C SER A 32 -7.63 -15.68 -22.19
N GLN A 33 -8.20 -14.76 -22.97
CA GLN A 33 -8.24 -14.89 -24.44
C GLN A 33 -6.85 -14.85 -25.08
N ARG A 34 -5.86 -14.23 -24.42
CA ARG A 34 -4.52 -14.03 -24.96
C ARG A 34 -3.42 -14.75 -24.18
N PHE A 35 -3.67 -15.06 -22.90
CA PHE A 35 -2.70 -15.68 -22.02
C PHE A 35 -3.35 -16.85 -21.28
N ASP A 36 -2.64 -17.97 -21.18
CA ASP A 36 -3.06 -19.09 -20.34
C ASP A 36 -2.73 -18.77 -18.87
N ILE A 37 -3.74 -18.28 -18.14
CA ILE A 37 -3.62 -17.89 -16.74
C ILE A 37 -4.88 -18.31 -15.98
N ASN A 38 -4.68 -19.05 -14.90
CA ASN A 38 -5.76 -19.45 -14.00
C ASN A 38 -6.25 -18.25 -13.16
N GLU A 39 -7.40 -18.41 -12.51
CA GLU A 39 -8.03 -17.33 -11.72
C GLU A 39 -7.20 -16.93 -10.49
N GLU A 40 -6.54 -17.88 -9.82
CA GLU A 40 -5.75 -17.64 -8.61
C GLU A 40 -4.50 -16.79 -8.90
N ASP A 41 -3.76 -17.12 -9.95
CA ASP A 41 -2.59 -16.39 -10.42
C ASP A 41 -2.99 -14.99 -10.92
N PHE A 42 -4.11 -14.90 -11.65
CA PHE A 42 -4.61 -13.61 -12.10
C PHE A 42 -4.99 -12.73 -10.92
N TRP A 43 -5.73 -13.27 -9.95
CA TRP A 43 -6.09 -12.58 -8.73
C TRP A 43 -4.86 -12.09 -7.95
N TYR A 44 -3.83 -12.93 -7.81
CA TYR A 44 -2.56 -12.55 -7.21
C TYR A 44 -1.90 -11.36 -7.93
N ILE A 45 -1.88 -11.37 -9.26
CA ILE A 45 -1.37 -10.25 -10.07
C ILE A 45 -2.14 -8.97 -9.76
N VAL A 46 -3.48 -9.02 -9.77
CA VAL A 46 -4.30 -7.82 -9.56
C VAL A 46 -4.17 -7.28 -8.14
N GLN A 47 -4.00 -8.15 -7.14
CA GLN A 47 -3.83 -7.74 -5.74
C GLN A 47 -2.44 -7.16 -5.43
N LYS A 48 -1.37 -7.71 -6.01
CA LYS A 48 0.01 -7.35 -5.66
C LYS A 48 0.63 -6.31 -6.58
N CYS A 49 0.15 -6.17 -7.80
CA CYS A 49 0.72 -5.21 -8.75
C CYS A 49 0.27 -3.78 -8.39
N PRO A 50 1.21 -2.82 -8.22
CA PRO A 50 0.87 -1.43 -7.90
C PRO A 50 0.09 -0.70 -9.02
N ARG A 51 -0.02 -1.33 -10.20
CA ARG A 51 -0.80 -0.83 -11.35
C ARG A 51 -2.30 -1.05 -11.23
N PHE A 52 -2.76 -1.81 -10.24
CA PHE A 52 -4.17 -2.13 -10.07
C PHE A 52 -4.64 -1.79 -8.66
N SER A 53 -5.90 -1.36 -8.58
CA SER A 53 -6.63 -1.14 -7.34
C SER A 53 -7.87 -2.02 -7.36
N VAL A 54 -8.03 -2.87 -6.36
CA VAL A 54 -9.15 -3.85 -6.27
C VAL A 54 -10.22 -3.30 -5.34
N VAL A 55 -11.38 -2.91 -5.87
CA VAL A 55 -12.47 -2.25 -5.14
C VAL A 55 -13.66 -3.19 -5.03
N ARG A 56 -14.34 -3.24 -3.87
CA ARG A 56 -15.59 -4.03 -3.73
C ARG A 56 -16.75 -3.33 -4.42
N ASN A 57 -17.50 -4.09 -5.22
CA ASN A 57 -18.72 -3.66 -5.88
C ASN A 57 -19.90 -3.80 -4.90
N GLY A 58 -20.36 -2.67 -4.34
CA GLY A 58 -21.37 -2.65 -3.27
C GLY A 58 -22.80 -3.02 -3.68
N GLN A 59 -23.09 -3.22 -4.98
CA GLN A 59 -24.48 -3.32 -5.46
C GLN A 59 -24.93 -4.69 -6.00
N LYS A 60 -24.10 -5.76 -6.03
CA LYS A 60 -24.47 -7.00 -6.77
C LYS A 60 -23.96 -8.38 -6.30
N ALA A 61 -23.57 -8.58 -5.03
CA ALA A 61 -22.98 -9.86 -4.64
C ALA A 61 -23.82 -10.69 -3.65
N GLU A 62 -24.74 -11.51 -4.18
CA GLU A 62 -25.21 -12.74 -3.50
C GLU A 62 -24.18 -13.89 -3.64
N SER A 63 -23.08 -13.66 -4.35
CA SER A 63 -21.95 -14.59 -4.51
C SER A 63 -20.60 -13.89 -4.32
N TRP A 64 -19.64 -14.61 -3.75
CA TRP A 64 -18.28 -14.19 -3.39
C TRP A 64 -17.36 -13.95 -4.60
N GLU A 65 -17.75 -14.37 -5.80
CA GLU A 65 -16.92 -14.33 -7.03
C GLU A 65 -17.23 -13.14 -7.97
N ALA A 66 -18.37 -12.46 -7.79
CA ALA A 66 -18.84 -11.39 -8.69
C ALA A 66 -18.74 -9.97 -8.11
N GLY A 67 -17.90 -9.77 -7.08
CA GLY A 67 -17.96 -8.59 -6.22
C GLY A 67 -16.82 -7.57 -6.32
N TYR A 68 -15.92 -7.64 -7.31
CA TYR A 68 -14.74 -6.76 -7.37
C TYR A 68 -14.60 -6.01 -8.69
N ILE A 69 -14.32 -4.71 -8.60
CA ILE A 69 -13.96 -3.82 -9.70
C ILE A 69 -12.47 -3.53 -9.63
N ILE A 70 -11.78 -3.71 -10.75
CA ILE A 70 -10.36 -3.43 -10.90
C ILE A 70 -10.19 -2.08 -11.57
N VAL A 71 -9.45 -1.18 -10.93
CA VAL A 71 -9.15 0.17 -11.44
C VAL A 71 -7.67 0.29 -11.76
N ALA A 72 -7.32 0.79 -12.93
CA ALA A 72 -5.92 1.01 -13.31
C ALA A 72 -5.31 2.19 -12.54
N LYS A 73 -4.10 2.02 -12.03
CA LYS A 73 -3.45 2.95 -11.12
C LYS A 73 -2.00 3.23 -11.55
N THR A 74 -1.54 4.45 -11.29
CA THR A 74 -0.12 4.81 -11.41
C THR A 74 0.27 5.87 -10.38
N SER A 75 1.55 5.93 -10.03
CA SER A 75 2.14 7.01 -9.23
C SER A 75 2.59 8.22 -10.08
N ILE A 76 2.69 8.06 -11.40
CA ILE A 76 3.16 9.13 -12.30
C ILE A 76 2.13 10.25 -12.44
N ARG A 77 2.58 11.51 -12.39
CA ARG A 77 1.77 12.73 -12.57
C ARG A 77 2.39 13.67 -13.61
N LEU A 78 1.67 14.73 -14.01
CA LEU A 78 2.29 15.81 -14.79
C LEU A 78 3.01 16.79 -13.87
N CYS A 79 4.20 17.23 -14.28
CA CYS A 79 4.97 18.19 -13.51
C CYS A 79 4.28 19.57 -13.50
N LYS A 80 3.86 20.02 -12.32
CA LYS A 80 3.19 21.33 -12.14
C LYS A 80 4.12 22.52 -12.44
N ASN A 81 5.43 22.33 -12.29
CA ASN A 81 6.45 23.37 -12.51
C ASN A 81 7.00 23.36 -13.94
N TYR A 82 6.65 22.38 -14.77
CA TYR A 82 7.10 22.32 -16.16
C TYR A 82 6.62 23.54 -16.97
N ALA A 83 5.41 24.01 -16.66
CA ALA A 83 4.86 25.25 -17.25
C ALA A 83 5.75 26.49 -16.98
N LYS A 84 6.45 26.50 -15.85
CA LYS A 84 7.32 27.60 -15.41
C LYS A 84 8.77 27.43 -15.85
N GLN A 85 9.14 26.28 -16.42
CA GLN A 85 10.53 25.92 -16.78
C GLN A 85 11.50 25.93 -15.58
N GLU A 86 10.97 25.78 -14.36
CA GLU A 86 11.69 25.78 -13.10
C GLU A 86 11.75 24.35 -12.50
N CYS A 87 12.08 23.33 -13.32
CA CYS A 87 12.24 21.97 -12.82
C CYS A 87 13.65 21.42 -13.04
N PHE A 88 14.28 20.96 -11.96
CA PHE A 88 15.53 20.19 -11.98
C PHE A 88 15.32 18.87 -11.23
N GLY A 89 15.53 17.73 -11.92
CA GLY A 89 15.44 16.40 -11.31
C GLY A 89 14.04 15.95 -10.85
N CYS A 90 12.96 16.42 -11.49
CA CYS A 90 11.59 15.99 -11.15
C CYS A 90 11.30 14.53 -11.50
N GLN A 91 10.42 13.94 -10.70
CA GLN A 91 9.88 12.58 -10.86
C GLN A 91 8.52 12.55 -11.57
N ASP A 92 8.15 13.67 -12.22
CA ASP A 92 6.88 13.86 -12.92
C ASP A 92 7.11 14.08 -14.42
N LEU A 93 6.10 13.76 -15.24
CA LEU A 93 6.20 13.87 -16.69
C LEU A 93 6.19 15.33 -17.17
N HIS A 94 7.05 15.58 -18.15
CA HIS A 94 7.09 16.81 -18.93
C HIS A 94 6.29 16.62 -20.21
N LEU A 95 5.00 16.96 -20.14
CA LEU A 95 4.09 16.88 -21.27
C LEU A 95 3.17 18.10 -21.32
N CYS A 96 2.75 18.47 -22.53
CA CYS A 96 1.71 19.44 -22.74
C CYS A 96 0.37 18.91 -22.22
N LYS A 97 -0.26 19.63 -21.28
CA LYS A 97 -1.59 19.29 -20.75
C LYS A 97 -2.64 19.15 -21.87
N TYR A 98 -2.62 20.05 -22.86
CA TYR A 98 -3.55 19.99 -23.98
C TYR A 98 -3.25 18.85 -24.97
N TYR A 99 -2.02 18.33 -24.97
CA TYR A 99 -1.69 17.12 -25.73
C TYR A 99 -2.32 15.89 -25.09
N VAL A 100 -2.22 15.78 -23.76
CA VAL A 100 -2.92 14.74 -22.99
C VAL A 100 -4.44 14.82 -23.17
N TYR A 101 -4.98 16.04 -23.34
CA TYR A 101 -6.40 16.25 -23.65
C TYR A 101 -6.80 15.95 -25.11
N GLY A 102 -5.85 15.60 -25.98
CA GLY A 102 -6.10 15.29 -27.40
C GLY A 102 -6.35 16.50 -28.31
N ASN A 103 -6.46 17.71 -27.75
CA ASN A 103 -6.91 18.91 -28.46
C ASN A 103 -5.92 20.10 -28.39
N CYS A 104 -4.61 19.80 -28.33
CA CYS A 104 -3.57 20.85 -28.38
C CYS A 104 -3.59 21.60 -29.72
N ARG A 105 -3.86 22.91 -29.66
CA ARG A 105 -3.90 23.80 -30.82
C ARG A 105 -2.52 24.04 -31.48
N TYR A 106 -1.43 23.64 -30.82
CA TYR A 106 -0.04 23.93 -31.22
C TYR A 106 0.80 22.68 -31.54
N GLY A 107 0.19 21.55 -31.93
CA GLY A 107 0.92 20.31 -32.25
C GLY A 107 0.71 19.72 -33.63
N LYS A 108 -0.26 20.23 -34.40
CA LYS A 108 -0.71 19.65 -35.68
C LYS A 108 -0.57 20.63 -36.86
N GLY A 109 0.20 21.72 -36.71
CA GLY A 109 0.27 22.81 -37.69
C GLY A 109 1.58 23.61 -37.67
N ARG A 110 1.58 24.85 -38.20
CA ARG A 110 2.79 25.67 -38.47
C ARG A 110 3.54 26.23 -37.25
N LYS A 111 2.97 26.15 -36.05
CA LYS A 111 3.58 26.65 -34.81
C LYS A 111 3.81 25.49 -33.85
N GLU A 112 5.05 25.35 -33.38
CA GLU A 112 5.45 24.33 -32.42
C GLU A 112 4.89 24.64 -31.03
N CYS A 113 4.52 23.59 -30.29
CA CYS A 113 4.09 23.75 -28.91
C CYS A 113 5.29 24.08 -28.03
N ARG A 114 5.13 25.03 -27.11
CA ARG A 114 6.15 25.33 -26.09
C ARG A 114 6.39 24.14 -25.14
N PHE A 115 5.43 23.24 -25.04
CA PHE A 115 5.48 22.08 -24.15
C PHE A 115 5.68 20.80 -24.94
N SER A 116 6.44 19.86 -24.38
CA SER A 116 6.76 18.59 -25.04
C SER A 116 5.50 17.79 -25.36
N HIS A 117 5.43 17.28 -26.60
CA HIS A 117 4.47 16.26 -27.03
C HIS A 117 5.14 14.88 -27.12
N SER A 118 6.41 14.76 -26.71
CA SER A 118 7.15 13.50 -26.75
C SER A 118 7.03 12.75 -25.42
N ILE A 119 6.19 11.71 -25.42
CA ILE A 119 6.00 10.81 -24.27
C ILE A 119 7.30 10.07 -23.95
N GLN A 120 8.06 9.65 -24.95
CA GLN A 120 9.33 8.94 -24.78
C GLN A 120 10.54 9.89 -24.86
N SER A 121 10.38 11.14 -24.40
CA SER A 121 11.52 12.06 -24.28
C SER A 121 12.59 11.50 -23.32
N GLU A 122 13.82 12.01 -23.42
CA GLU A 122 14.94 11.61 -22.56
C GLU A 122 14.60 11.70 -21.06
N HIS A 123 13.83 12.73 -20.66
CA HIS A 123 13.35 12.90 -19.29
C HIS A 123 12.23 11.91 -18.92
N ASN A 124 11.24 11.72 -19.80
CA ASN A 124 10.04 10.93 -19.49
C ASN A 124 10.29 9.42 -19.54
N TYR A 125 11.16 8.95 -20.43
CA TYR A 125 11.35 7.52 -20.69
C TYR A 125 11.84 6.73 -19.45
N PRO A 126 12.84 7.20 -18.68
CA PRO A 126 13.24 6.52 -17.44
C PRO A 126 12.09 6.40 -16.43
N LEU A 127 11.31 7.47 -16.24
CA LEU A 127 10.16 7.49 -15.31
C LEU A 127 9.08 6.48 -15.72
N LEU A 128 8.76 6.44 -17.02
CA LEU A 128 7.81 5.47 -17.58
C LEU A 128 8.35 4.04 -17.49
N ARG A 129 9.66 3.83 -17.60
CA ARG A 129 10.28 2.51 -17.47
C ARG A 129 10.25 2.01 -16.03
N GLU A 130 10.55 2.86 -15.06
CA GLU A 130 10.46 2.55 -13.62
C GLU A 130 9.05 2.10 -13.22
N CYS A 131 8.02 2.74 -13.78
CA CYS A 131 6.63 2.35 -13.52
C CYS A 131 6.11 1.25 -14.46
N THR A 132 6.95 0.70 -15.35
CA THR A 132 6.59 -0.32 -16.36
C THR A 132 5.49 0.12 -17.36
N LEU A 133 5.39 1.42 -17.63
CA LEU A 133 4.40 2.03 -18.54
C LEU A 133 4.97 2.39 -19.92
N HIS A 134 6.28 2.31 -20.11
CA HIS A 134 6.98 2.67 -21.36
C HIS A 134 6.49 1.96 -22.65
N GLU A 135 5.87 0.79 -22.52
CA GLU A 135 5.33 0.02 -23.65
C GLU A 135 3.86 0.35 -23.95
N LEU A 136 3.15 1.10 -23.08
CA LEU A 136 1.73 1.42 -23.30
C LEU A 136 1.54 2.37 -24.49
N HIS A 137 0.41 2.23 -25.16
CA HIS A 137 -0.03 3.19 -26.17
C HIS A 137 -0.31 4.56 -25.55
N GLU A 138 -0.15 5.62 -26.34
CA GLU A 138 -0.29 7.01 -25.88
C GLU A 138 -1.67 7.28 -25.29
N GLU A 139 -2.72 6.79 -25.95
CA GLU A 139 -4.12 6.95 -25.52
C GLU A 139 -4.38 6.26 -24.17
N ASP A 140 -3.85 5.05 -23.99
CA ASP A 140 -3.93 4.30 -22.72
C ASP A 140 -3.23 5.06 -21.59
N LEU A 141 -2.06 5.64 -21.88
CA LEU A 141 -1.31 6.43 -20.91
C LEU A 141 -2.06 7.73 -20.54
N PHE A 142 -2.66 8.43 -21.50
CA PHE A 142 -3.42 9.65 -21.24
C PHE A 142 -4.64 9.39 -20.36
N LEU A 143 -5.40 8.32 -20.65
CA LEU A 143 -6.51 7.93 -19.80
C LEU A 143 -6.04 7.59 -18.38
N LEU A 144 -4.95 6.84 -18.27
CA LEU A 144 -4.35 6.49 -16.98
C LEU A 144 -3.92 7.74 -16.21
N LEU A 145 -3.33 8.74 -16.86
CA LEU A 145 -2.98 10.03 -16.26
C LEU A 145 -4.23 10.80 -15.80
N LEU A 146 -5.27 10.89 -16.63
CA LEU A 146 -6.50 11.63 -16.33
C LEU A 146 -7.19 11.12 -15.06
N GLN A 147 -7.24 9.80 -14.84
CA GLN A 147 -7.88 9.24 -13.64
C GLN A 147 -6.98 9.19 -12.40
N ASN A 148 -5.66 9.36 -12.56
CA ASN A 148 -4.71 9.31 -11.43
C ASN A 148 -4.23 10.72 -10.99
N ASP A 149 -4.28 11.73 -11.85
CA ASP A 149 -3.89 13.12 -11.56
C ASP A 149 -5.12 14.05 -11.49
N PRO A 150 -5.60 14.38 -10.28
CA PRO A 150 -6.78 15.24 -10.12
C PRO A 150 -6.64 16.65 -10.74
N SER A 151 -5.41 17.13 -10.98
CA SER A 151 -5.19 18.45 -11.59
C SER A 151 -5.49 18.48 -13.10
N LEU A 152 -5.69 17.31 -13.70
CA LEU A 152 -6.10 17.14 -15.08
C LEU A 152 -7.61 17.08 -15.27
N LEU A 153 -8.39 16.86 -14.21
CA LEU A 153 -9.84 16.81 -14.32
C LEU A 153 -10.48 18.18 -14.08
N PRO A 154 -11.53 18.54 -14.82
CA PRO A 154 -12.36 19.69 -14.50
C PRO A 154 -12.95 19.57 -13.09
N GLU A 155 -13.24 20.70 -12.45
CA GLU A 155 -13.90 20.66 -11.15
C GLU A 155 -15.39 20.32 -11.27
N VAL A 156 -15.89 19.52 -10.32
CA VAL A 156 -17.32 19.22 -10.18
C VAL A 156 -17.99 20.29 -9.30
N CYS A 157 -19.17 20.75 -9.71
CA CYS A 157 -19.93 21.74 -8.95
C CYS A 157 -20.55 21.11 -7.69
N SER A 158 -20.07 21.52 -6.51
CA SER A 158 -20.60 21.06 -5.23
C SER A 158 -22.03 21.57 -4.93
N HIS A 159 -22.40 22.73 -5.48
CA HIS A 159 -23.74 23.31 -5.32
C HIS A 159 -24.79 22.63 -6.18
N TYR A 160 -24.37 22.02 -7.29
CA TYR A 160 -25.27 21.27 -8.15
C TYR A 160 -25.97 20.22 -7.31
N ASN A 161 -25.26 19.34 -6.60
CA ASN A 161 -25.86 18.24 -5.84
C ASN A 161 -26.71 18.63 -4.60
N LYS A 162 -26.91 19.93 -4.32
CA LYS A 162 -27.73 20.42 -3.20
C LYS A 162 -29.06 21.00 -3.72
N GLY A 163 -30.13 20.97 -2.95
CA GLY A 163 -31.43 21.57 -3.34
C GLY A 163 -32.27 20.75 -4.33
N SER A 164 -33.48 21.22 -4.63
CA SER A 164 -34.54 20.47 -5.35
C SER A 164 -34.74 20.87 -6.82
N GLY A 165 -34.18 21.99 -7.26
CA GLY A 165 -34.30 22.48 -8.65
C GLY A 165 -33.44 21.70 -9.65
N MET A 166 -33.64 21.94 -10.96
CA MET A 166 -32.90 21.28 -12.04
C MET A 166 -31.37 21.47 -11.93
N PHE A 167 -30.93 22.64 -11.47
CA PHE A 167 -29.52 22.96 -11.21
C PHE A 167 -29.16 22.85 -9.73
N GLY A 168 -30.05 22.30 -8.91
CA GLY A 168 -29.92 22.28 -7.47
C GLY A 168 -29.83 23.68 -6.88
N ALA A 169 -28.77 23.93 -6.11
CA ALA A 169 -28.46 25.22 -5.49
C ALA A 169 -27.42 26.03 -6.30
N CYS A 170 -27.03 25.57 -7.49
CA CYS A 170 -26.12 26.29 -8.36
C CYS A 170 -26.82 27.52 -8.95
N THR A 171 -26.39 28.72 -8.55
CA THR A 171 -26.93 29.99 -9.05
C THR A 171 -26.50 30.31 -10.48
N PHE A 172 -25.37 29.74 -10.93
CA PHE A 172 -24.82 29.94 -12.28
C PHE A 172 -25.56 29.12 -13.36
N LYS A 173 -26.33 28.10 -12.98
CA LYS A 173 -27.14 27.26 -13.90
C LYS A 173 -26.33 26.80 -15.11
N GLU A 174 -26.79 27.08 -16.32
CA GLU A 174 -26.09 26.77 -17.57
C GLU A 174 -24.72 27.45 -17.60
N GLY A 175 -24.59 28.72 -17.21
CA GLY A 175 -23.31 29.43 -17.16
C GLY A 175 -22.29 28.94 -16.11
N CYS A 176 -22.51 27.80 -15.46
CA CYS A 176 -21.57 27.25 -14.49
C CYS A 176 -20.28 26.77 -15.18
N THR A 177 -19.14 27.20 -14.66
CA THR A 177 -17.82 26.82 -15.16
C THR A 177 -17.31 25.48 -14.63
N LYS A 178 -18.08 24.84 -13.76
CA LYS A 178 -17.81 23.54 -13.13
C LYS A 178 -18.80 22.50 -13.64
N VAL A 179 -18.37 21.25 -13.74
CA VAL A 179 -19.17 20.15 -14.29
C VAL A 179 -20.34 19.83 -13.36
N HIS A 180 -21.54 19.79 -13.93
CA HIS A 180 -22.75 19.32 -13.25
C HIS A 180 -22.89 17.80 -13.41
N ILE A 181 -22.52 17.06 -12.37
CA ILE A 181 -22.65 15.60 -12.32
C ILE A 181 -23.19 15.17 -10.97
N CYS A 182 -23.99 14.10 -10.98
CA CYS A 182 -24.54 13.46 -9.80
C CYS A 182 -23.42 12.92 -8.91
N GLN A 183 -23.34 13.40 -7.67
CA GLN A 183 -22.36 12.93 -6.71
C GLN A 183 -22.55 11.44 -6.38
N HIS A 184 -23.79 11.00 -6.21
CA HIS A 184 -24.09 9.60 -5.94
C HIS A 184 -23.74 8.67 -7.11
N PHE A 185 -23.78 9.17 -8.33
CA PHE A 185 -23.32 8.39 -9.49
C PHE A 185 -21.80 8.22 -9.44
N VAL A 186 -21.06 9.30 -9.17
CA VAL A 186 -19.61 9.27 -8.99
C VAL A 186 -19.19 8.36 -7.84
N GLN A 187 -20.04 8.23 -6.82
CA GLN A 187 -19.81 7.39 -5.64
C GLN A 187 -20.28 5.93 -5.79
N ASP A 188 -20.81 5.55 -6.96
CA ASP A 188 -21.41 4.24 -7.23
C ASP A 188 -22.59 3.85 -6.30
N ASP A 189 -23.30 4.83 -5.74
CA ASP A 189 -24.43 4.61 -4.82
C ASP A 189 -25.75 5.25 -5.29
N CYS A 190 -25.81 5.72 -6.54
CA CYS A 190 -27.03 6.31 -7.09
C CYS A 190 -28.13 5.27 -7.35
N MET A 191 -29.13 5.25 -6.48
CA MET A 191 -30.28 4.32 -6.56
C MET A 191 -31.26 4.63 -7.69
N PHE A 192 -31.18 5.81 -8.31
CA PHE A 192 -32.17 6.28 -9.28
C PHE A 192 -31.83 5.94 -10.73
N GLY A 193 -30.58 5.52 -11.02
CA GLY A 193 -30.15 5.17 -12.37
C GLY A 193 -30.49 6.24 -13.40
N THR A 194 -31.14 5.85 -14.50
CA THR A 194 -31.59 6.76 -15.57
C THR A 194 -32.70 7.72 -15.16
N LYS A 195 -33.39 7.46 -14.05
CA LYS A 195 -34.44 8.34 -13.49
C LYS A 195 -33.88 9.38 -12.50
N CYS A 196 -32.56 9.44 -12.34
CA CYS A 196 -31.95 10.41 -11.45
C CYS A 196 -32.24 11.84 -11.90
N LYS A 197 -32.60 12.70 -10.95
CA LYS A 197 -32.78 14.14 -11.21
C LYS A 197 -31.46 14.85 -11.51
N ARG A 198 -30.34 14.18 -11.28
CA ARG A 198 -28.98 14.67 -11.50
C ARG A 198 -28.36 13.97 -12.70
N LEU A 199 -27.52 14.70 -13.43
CA LEU A 199 -26.89 14.21 -14.64
C LEU A 199 -25.85 13.11 -14.33
N HIS A 200 -25.91 12.00 -15.06
CA HIS A 200 -24.89 10.94 -15.07
C HIS A 200 -23.98 11.02 -16.30
N CYS A 201 -24.21 12.02 -17.17
CA CYS A 201 -23.42 12.33 -18.34
C CYS A 201 -23.15 13.84 -18.37
N VAL A 202 -22.18 14.25 -19.19
CA VAL A 202 -21.92 15.68 -19.43
C VAL A 202 -23.00 16.22 -20.37
N ASP A 203 -23.70 17.28 -19.94
CA ASP A 203 -24.70 17.96 -20.77
C ASP A 203 -24.05 18.75 -21.92
N GLU A 204 -24.88 19.18 -22.87
CA GLU A 204 -24.40 19.87 -24.08
C GLU A 204 -23.69 21.19 -23.75
N PHE A 205 -24.19 21.95 -22.76
CA PHE A 205 -23.55 23.18 -22.34
C PHE A 205 -22.16 22.92 -21.75
N SER A 206 -22.04 21.99 -20.79
CA SER A 206 -20.75 21.65 -20.20
C SER A 206 -19.80 21.09 -21.25
N ARG A 207 -20.31 20.31 -22.23
CA ARG A 207 -19.50 19.80 -23.35
C ARG A 207 -18.84 20.95 -24.12
N ARG A 208 -19.61 21.94 -24.59
CA ARG A 208 -19.06 23.09 -25.33
C ARG A 208 -18.00 23.83 -24.51
N MET A 209 -18.29 24.09 -23.24
CA MET A 209 -17.35 24.75 -22.33
C MET A 209 -16.05 23.96 -22.12
N LEU A 210 -16.13 22.63 -22.03
CA LEU A 210 -14.96 21.76 -21.86
C LEU A 210 -14.14 21.63 -23.16
N GLU A 211 -14.79 21.61 -24.31
CA GLU A 211 -14.13 21.65 -25.63
C GLU A 211 -13.38 22.97 -25.82
N GLU A 212 -13.98 24.10 -25.44
CA GLU A 212 -13.32 25.41 -25.44
C GLU A 212 -12.07 25.43 -24.54
N ARG A 213 -12.11 24.71 -23.41
CA ARG A 213 -10.97 24.49 -22.52
C ARG A 213 -9.97 23.45 -23.02
N GLY A 214 -10.20 22.89 -24.20
CA GLY A 214 -9.26 22.04 -24.92
C GLY A 214 -9.33 20.55 -24.58
N LEU A 215 -10.42 20.06 -23.99
CA LEU A 215 -10.70 18.62 -23.88
C LEU A 215 -11.26 18.08 -25.20
N SER A 216 -10.91 16.84 -25.57
CA SER A 216 -11.52 16.15 -26.72
C SER A 216 -12.92 15.64 -26.40
N ALA A 217 -13.75 15.49 -27.43
CA ALA A 217 -15.11 14.98 -27.30
C ALA A 217 -15.15 13.56 -26.68
N ASP A 218 -14.16 12.72 -27.01
CA ASP A 218 -14.03 11.36 -26.48
C ASP A 218 -13.76 11.37 -24.98
N ILE A 219 -12.80 12.20 -24.53
CA ILE A 219 -12.51 12.34 -23.09
C ILE A 219 -13.73 12.89 -22.35
N ILE A 220 -14.43 13.89 -22.92
CA ILE A 220 -15.63 14.48 -22.30
C ILE A 220 -16.72 13.42 -22.13
N GLN A 221 -16.88 12.52 -23.10
CA GLN A 221 -17.84 11.42 -23.02
C GLN A 221 -17.51 10.45 -21.87
N ASP A 222 -16.24 10.24 -21.59
CA ASP A 222 -15.76 9.31 -20.56
C ASP A 222 -15.54 9.94 -19.19
N LEU A 223 -15.56 11.27 -19.06
CA LEU A 223 -15.42 12.00 -17.79
C LEU A 223 -16.26 11.43 -16.64
N PRO A 224 -17.54 11.05 -16.81
CA PRO A 224 -18.33 10.47 -15.71
C PRO A 224 -17.67 9.23 -15.09
N TYR A 225 -17.10 8.34 -15.92
CA TYR A 225 -16.41 7.13 -15.48
C TYR A 225 -15.03 7.44 -14.90
N LEU A 226 -14.33 8.45 -15.44
CA LEU A 226 -13.06 8.91 -14.88
C LEU A 226 -13.25 9.47 -13.46
N TYR A 227 -14.31 10.23 -13.21
CA TYR A 227 -14.64 10.69 -11.86
C TYR A 227 -14.96 9.53 -10.91
N GLN A 228 -15.70 8.51 -11.37
CA GLN A 228 -15.93 7.28 -10.58
C GLN A 228 -14.61 6.61 -10.22
N ASN A 229 -13.69 6.46 -11.18
CA ASN A 229 -12.38 5.85 -10.93
C ASN A 229 -11.55 6.67 -9.94
N VAL A 230 -11.55 7.99 -10.06
CA VAL A 230 -10.87 8.89 -9.11
C VAL A 230 -11.47 8.75 -7.71
N TYR A 231 -12.80 8.70 -7.60
CA TYR A 231 -13.47 8.45 -6.34
C TYR A 231 -13.06 7.10 -5.76
N ARG A 232 -13.10 6.01 -6.54
CA ARG A 232 -12.66 4.66 -6.12
C ARG A 232 -11.22 4.64 -5.62
N LEU A 233 -10.30 5.27 -6.36
CA LEU A 233 -8.88 5.34 -5.99
C LEU A 233 -8.64 6.14 -4.70
N ASN A 234 -9.39 7.24 -4.50
CA ASN A 234 -9.30 8.07 -3.29
C ASN A 234 -10.04 7.48 -2.09
N PHE A 235 -11.18 6.82 -2.32
CA PHE A 235 -11.94 6.11 -1.30
C PHE A 235 -11.11 4.96 -0.74
N GLN A 236 -10.35 4.23 -1.57
CA GLN A 236 -9.37 3.27 -1.06
C GLN A 236 -8.20 3.90 -0.32
N GLY A 237 -7.85 5.16 -0.60
CA GLY A 237 -6.89 5.92 0.21
C GLY A 237 -7.46 6.19 1.60
N GLN A 238 -8.72 6.64 1.69
CA GLN A 238 -9.41 6.91 2.94
C GLN A 238 -9.87 5.65 3.69
N GLU A 239 -10.18 4.58 2.98
CA GLU A 239 -10.48 3.26 3.52
C GLU A 239 -9.18 2.54 3.87
N ARG A 240 -8.05 2.75 3.18
CA ARG A 240 -6.73 2.35 3.70
C ARG A 240 -6.33 3.20 4.90
N GLU A 241 -6.60 4.49 4.97
CA GLU A 241 -6.30 5.33 6.14
C GLU A 241 -7.27 5.03 7.31
N ARG A 242 -8.54 4.71 7.03
CA ARG A 242 -9.50 4.18 8.01
C ARG A 242 -9.17 2.76 8.39
N ILE A 243 -8.82 1.88 7.47
CA ILE A 243 -8.36 0.51 7.76
C ILE A 243 -6.98 0.58 8.40
N MET A 244 -6.13 1.57 8.14
CA MET A 244 -4.84 1.75 8.82
C MET A 244 -5.06 2.26 10.23
N SER A 245 -5.96 3.21 10.46
CA SER A 245 -6.33 3.70 11.80
C SER A 245 -7.26 2.74 12.59
N LEU A 246 -8.08 1.94 11.90
CA LEU A 246 -8.82 0.80 12.44
C LEU A 246 -7.90 -0.41 12.59
N SER A 247 -6.82 -0.54 11.80
CA SER A 247 -5.78 -1.56 11.97
C SER A 247 -4.78 -1.17 13.03
N GLU A 248 -4.56 0.10 13.34
CA GLU A 248 -3.80 0.48 14.53
C GLU A 248 -4.60 0.13 15.78
N ARG A 249 -5.91 0.43 15.79
CA ARG A 249 -6.81 -0.04 16.85
C ARG A 249 -7.00 -1.57 16.87
N SER A 250 -7.02 -2.21 15.71
CA SER A 250 -7.22 -3.66 15.58
C SER A 250 -5.93 -4.47 15.68
N LEU A 251 -4.74 -3.88 15.49
CA LEU A 251 -3.43 -4.49 15.81
C LEU A 251 -3.23 -4.44 17.31
N LEU A 252 -3.60 -3.35 17.98
CA LEU A 252 -3.67 -3.31 19.45
C LEU A 252 -4.69 -4.32 20.01
N GLN A 253 -5.84 -4.53 19.37
CA GLN A 253 -6.82 -5.56 19.77
C GLN A 253 -6.49 -7.00 19.31
N MET A 254 -5.78 -7.20 18.20
CA MET A 254 -5.32 -8.52 17.73
C MET A 254 -4.05 -8.97 18.43
N GLU A 255 -3.17 -8.05 18.86
CA GLU A 255 -2.06 -8.33 19.76
C GLU A 255 -2.60 -8.79 21.13
N GLU A 256 -3.70 -8.20 21.63
CA GLU A 256 -4.37 -8.71 22.83
C GLU A 256 -5.01 -10.11 22.66
N LYS A 257 -5.36 -10.52 21.43
CA LYS A 257 -5.90 -11.86 21.13
C LYS A 257 -4.85 -12.89 20.65
N SER A 258 -3.64 -12.44 20.31
CA SER A 258 -2.55 -13.29 19.78
C SER A 258 -1.32 -13.32 20.70
N GLU A 259 -1.38 -12.69 21.87
CA GLU A 259 -0.38 -12.85 22.94
C GLU A 259 -0.53 -14.24 23.58
N ILE A 260 0.59 -14.92 23.80
CA ILE A 260 0.62 -16.19 24.51
C ILE A 260 0.40 -15.95 26.01
N CYS A 261 -0.51 -16.69 26.61
CA CYS A 261 -0.87 -16.55 28.01
C CYS A 261 0.28 -16.99 28.93
N LEU A 262 0.98 -16.02 29.53
CA LEU A 262 2.03 -16.28 30.54
C LEU A 262 1.55 -17.18 31.70
N HIS A 263 0.31 -17.01 32.15
CA HIS A 263 -0.24 -17.83 33.24
C HIS A 263 -0.47 -19.28 32.80
N PHE A 264 -0.78 -19.51 31.52
CA PHE A 264 -0.95 -20.87 30.99
C PHE A 264 0.38 -21.60 30.91
N ILE A 265 1.44 -20.93 30.43
CA ILE A 265 2.79 -21.52 30.40
C ILE A 265 3.22 -21.96 31.81
N ARG A 266 2.88 -21.18 32.85
CA ARG A 266 3.13 -21.50 34.26
C ARG A 266 2.09 -22.43 34.91
N ARG A 267 1.19 -23.02 34.13
CA ARG A 267 0.14 -23.94 34.60
C ARG A 267 -0.82 -23.34 35.65
N ASN A 268 -0.94 -22.01 35.67
CA ASN A 268 -1.67 -21.23 36.67
C ASN A 268 -2.80 -20.36 36.06
N CYS A 269 -3.17 -20.58 34.79
CA CYS A 269 -4.26 -19.84 34.14
C CYS A 269 -5.63 -20.28 34.70
N ARG A 270 -6.33 -19.36 35.38
CA ARG A 270 -7.66 -19.62 35.96
C ARG A 270 -8.80 -19.57 34.95
N PHE A 271 -8.54 -19.08 33.74
CA PHE A 271 -9.56 -18.84 32.72
C PHE A 271 -9.74 -20.00 31.73
N GLN A 272 -8.83 -20.98 31.69
CA GLN A 272 -8.92 -22.17 30.83
C GLN A 272 -9.37 -21.83 29.40
N GLU A 273 -10.38 -22.51 28.86
CA GLU A 273 -10.99 -22.31 27.53
C GLU A 273 -11.55 -20.89 27.31
N GLN A 274 -11.82 -20.12 28.37
CA GLN A 274 -12.34 -18.76 28.29
C GLN A 274 -11.21 -17.70 28.27
N CYS A 275 -9.94 -18.11 28.28
CA CYS A 275 -8.83 -17.19 28.22
C CYS A 275 -8.79 -16.51 26.83
N LYS A 276 -8.76 -15.17 26.82
CA LYS A 276 -8.68 -14.39 25.58
C LYS A 276 -7.30 -14.47 24.90
N ARG A 277 -6.30 -15.05 25.58
CA ARG A 277 -4.92 -15.21 25.13
C ARG A 277 -4.67 -16.63 24.66
N VAL A 278 -3.65 -16.83 23.83
CA VAL A 278 -3.33 -18.14 23.27
C VAL A 278 -2.71 -19.04 24.34
N HIS A 279 -3.30 -20.21 24.54
CA HIS A 279 -2.76 -21.26 25.39
C HIS A 279 -1.75 -22.09 24.59
N PHE A 280 -0.46 -21.82 24.82
CA PHE A 280 0.64 -22.54 24.20
C PHE A 280 1.77 -22.74 25.21
N ASN A 281 2.53 -23.82 25.08
CA ASN A 281 3.51 -24.25 26.09
C ASN A 281 4.87 -23.55 25.97
N LEU A 282 5.09 -22.76 24.90
CA LEU A 282 6.34 -22.03 24.65
C LEU A 282 6.08 -20.52 24.62
N PRO A 283 7.09 -19.67 24.90
CA PRO A 283 6.94 -18.22 24.87
C PRO A 283 6.84 -17.64 23.45
N TYR A 284 6.97 -18.49 22.42
CA TYR A 284 6.80 -18.18 21.01
C TYR A 284 5.97 -19.27 20.35
N LYS A 285 5.18 -18.90 19.33
CA LYS A 285 4.43 -19.84 18.51
C LYS A 285 4.53 -19.43 17.05
N TRP A 286 4.84 -20.37 16.16
CA TRP A 286 4.90 -20.13 14.72
C TRP A 286 3.77 -20.84 14.00
N GLU A 287 3.05 -20.10 13.16
CA GLU A 287 1.88 -20.60 12.44
C GLU A 287 1.93 -20.17 10.98
N VAL A 288 1.37 -21.00 10.11
CA VAL A 288 1.22 -20.76 8.68
C VAL A 288 -0.26 -20.75 8.31
N TYR A 289 -0.65 -19.85 7.42
CA TYR A 289 -2.02 -19.75 6.94
C TYR A 289 -2.22 -20.64 5.71
N GLU A 290 -3.05 -21.67 5.84
CA GLU A 290 -3.27 -22.68 4.80
C GLU A 290 -4.70 -22.63 4.26
N GLY A 291 -5.13 -21.45 3.78
CA GLY A 291 -6.41 -21.22 3.10
C GLY A 291 -7.64 -21.17 4.01
N ASP A 292 -7.75 -22.09 4.95
CA ASP A 292 -8.89 -22.27 5.87
C ASP A 292 -8.58 -21.87 7.32
N GLY A 293 -7.33 -21.56 7.66
CA GLY A 293 -6.95 -21.13 9.00
C GLY A 293 -5.44 -21.13 9.26
N TRP A 294 -5.08 -20.75 10.49
CA TRP A 294 -3.70 -20.80 10.98
C TRP A 294 -3.38 -22.19 11.54
N ARG A 295 -2.30 -22.80 11.04
CA ARG A 295 -1.80 -24.11 11.49
C ARG A 295 -0.38 -24.01 12.03
N ASP A 296 -0.08 -24.80 13.04
CA ASP A 296 1.23 -24.79 13.70
C ASP A 296 2.34 -25.29 12.77
N LEU A 297 3.45 -24.56 12.73
CA LEU A 297 4.64 -24.96 11.99
C LEU A 297 5.43 -26.02 12.77
N ARG A 298 5.84 -27.09 12.07
CA ARG A 298 6.79 -28.10 12.59
C ARG A 298 8.19 -27.48 12.70
N GLY A 299 9.01 -27.99 13.62
CA GLY A 299 10.37 -27.50 13.83
C GLY A 299 10.42 -26.08 14.41
N MET A 300 9.49 -25.76 15.31
CA MET A 300 9.28 -24.41 15.80
C MET A 300 10.48 -23.85 16.59
N GLU A 301 11.19 -24.71 17.32
CA GLU A 301 12.40 -24.30 18.05
C GLU A 301 13.53 -23.94 17.07
N GLU A 302 13.72 -24.71 16.00
CA GLU A 302 14.73 -24.43 14.98
C GLU A 302 14.41 -23.15 14.21
N ILE A 303 13.13 -22.92 13.90
CA ILE A 303 12.65 -21.67 13.27
C ILE A 303 12.90 -20.49 14.21
N GLU A 304 12.51 -20.60 15.49
CA GLU A 304 12.71 -19.53 16.47
C GLU A 304 14.19 -19.22 16.67
N ARG A 305 15.03 -20.25 16.85
CA ARG A 305 16.48 -20.10 16.98
C ARG A 305 17.07 -19.35 15.79
N ALA A 306 16.66 -19.71 14.59
CA ALA A 306 17.10 -19.04 13.38
C ALA A 306 16.58 -17.60 13.29
N TYR A 307 15.33 -17.34 13.67
CA TYR A 307 14.74 -16.01 13.68
C TYR A 307 15.45 -15.07 14.66
N CYS A 308 15.77 -15.55 15.86
CA CYS A 308 16.46 -14.78 16.91
C CYS A 308 17.82 -14.24 16.45
N ASP A 309 18.51 -14.94 15.54
CA ASP A 309 19.76 -14.45 14.96
C ASP A 309 19.48 -13.38 13.89
N PRO A 310 19.89 -12.11 14.11
CA PRO A 310 19.66 -11.04 13.15
C PRO A 310 20.43 -11.21 11.85
N LYS A 311 21.37 -12.16 11.70
CA LYS A 311 22.03 -12.47 10.42
C LYS A 311 21.12 -13.25 9.48
N ASN A 312 20.25 -14.10 10.05
CA ASN A 312 19.38 -14.95 9.25
C ASN A 312 18.24 -14.15 8.64
N SER A 313 17.95 -14.46 7.38
CA SER A 313 16.75 -13.96 6.70
C SER A 313 15.76 -15.08 6.42
N HIS A 314 16.16 -16.34 6.63
CA HIS A 314 15.34 -17.52 6.40
C HIS A 314 15.52 -18.54 7.52
N SER A 315 14.51 -19.36 7.79
CA SER A 315 14.63 -20.53 8.66
C SER A 315 15.39 -21.67 7.97
N PRO A 316 15.97 -22.63 8.71
CA PRO A 316 16.51 -23.85 8.14
C PRO A 316 15.40 -24.77 7.59
N GLY A 317 15.76 -25.70 6.71
CA GLY A 317 14.86 -26.73 6.17
C GLY A 317 14.52 -26.58 4.69
N SER A 318 13.80 -27.56 4.14
CA SER A 318 13.45 -27.64 2.71
C SER A 318 12.35 -26.65 2.29
N LYS A 319 11.52 -26.19 3.24
CA LYS A 319 10.51 -25.14 3.06
C LYS A 319 10.77 -24.02 4.07
N PRO A 320 11.76 -23.15 3.82
CA PRO A 320 12.15 -22.13 4.79
C PRO A 320 11.09 -21.03 4.90
N VAL A 321 10.95 -20.49 6.12
CA VAL A 321 10.21 -19.25 6.39
C VAL A 321 11.12 -18.08 6.04
N ASP A 322 10.67 -17.16 5.20
CA ASP A 322 11.30 -15.86 4.98
C ASP A 322 10.89 -14.90 6.13
N PHE A 323 11.86 -14.52 6.94
CA PHE A 323 11.67 -13.68 8.13
C PHE A 323 11.46 -12.19 7.82
N LEU A 324 11.68 -11.76 6.57
CA LEU A 324 11.47 -10.38 6.14
C LEU A 324 10.06 -10.20 5.61
N SER A 325 9.63 -11.11 4.74
CA SER A 325 8.27 -11.07 4.16
C SER A 325 7.23 -11.76 5.05
N MET A 326 7.67 -12.52 6.07
CA MET A 326 6.82 -13.34 6.93
C MET A 326 5.97 -14.31 6.10
N THR A 327 6.62 -15.03 5.18
CA THR A 327 5.99 -16.04 4.32
C THR A 327 6.78 -17.34 4.29
N ARG A 328 6.15 -18.44 3.88
CA ARG A 328 6.79 -19.72 3.59
C ARG A 328 6.31 -20.18 2.23
N ALA A 329 7.20 -20.16 1.23
CA ALA A 329 6.82 -20.21 -0.18
C ALA A 329 5.82 -19.08 -0.52
N ASN A 330 4.53 -19.40 -0.64
CA ASN A 330 3.46 -18.42 -0.93
C ASN A 330 2.48 -18.24 0.26
N ASP A 331 2.64 -19.01 1.33
CA ASP A 331 1.74 -19.00 2.47
C ASP A 331 2.17 -17.93 3.48
N LEU A 332 1.21 -17.22 4.08
CA LEU A 332 1.49 -16.26 5.16
C LEU A 332 1.94 -16.99 6.41
N VAL A 333 2.93 -16.43 7.10
CA VAL A 333 3.44 -16.96 8.37
C VAL A 333 3.30 -15.88 9.45
N ARG A 334 2.97 -16.29 10.68
CA ARG A 334 3.00 -15.39 11.84
C ARG A 334 3.74 -16.01 13.01
N ARG A 335 4.31 -15.12 13.82
CA ARG A 335 4.92 -15.46 15.11
C ARG A 335 4.11 -14.80 16.22
N LEU A 336 3.63 -15.59 17.17
CA LEU A 336 3.01 -15.13 18.40
C LEU A 336 4.06 -15.11 19.50
N SER A 337 3.89 -14.22 20.47
CA SER A 337 4.82 -14.04 21.58
C SER A 337 4.08 -13.86 22.89
N THR A 338 4.76 -14.13 24.01
CA THR A 338 4.33 -13.61 25.32
C THR A 338 4.50 -12.09 25.39
N ALA A 339 3.93 -11.48 26.44
CA ALA A 339 4.06 -10.05 26.70
C ALA A 339 5.53 -9.59 26.63
N SER A 340 5.77 -8.41 26.04
CA SER A 340 7.09 -7.79 26.00
C SER A 340 7.63 -7.55 27.41
N SER A 341 8.88 -7.88 27.66
CA SER A 341 9.52 -7.79 28.98
C SER A 341 9.51 -6.38 29.57
N VAL A 342 9.40 -5.33 28.74
CA VAL A 342 9.32 -3.93 29.19
C VAL A 342 7.94 -3.55 29.73
N THR A 343 6.90 -4.32 29.41
CA THR A 343 5.51 -4.04 29.84
C THR A 343 5.11 -4.76 31.13
N LYS A 344 5.99 -5.64 31.64
CA LYS A 344 5.73 -6.45 32.84
C LYS A 344 6.83 -6.24 33.88
N PRO A 345 6.50 -6.36 35.18
CA PRO A 345 7.51 -6.37 36.23
C PRO A 345 8.54 -7.50 36.04
N VAL A 346 9.75 -7.29 36.56
CA VAL A 346 10.90 -8.22 36.40
C VAL A 346 10.68 -9.63 36.95
N HIS A 347 9.74 -9.82 37.89
CA HIS A 347 9.40 -11.15 38.41
C HIS A 347 8.54 -11.97 37.44
N TYR A 348 8.07 -11.38 36.32
CA TYR A 348 7.43 -12.15 35.27
C TYR A 348 8.49 -12.87 34.42
N ILE A 349 8.75 -14.13 34.73
CA ILE A 349 9.52 -15.05 33.88
C ILE A 349 8.81 -15.34 32.54
N LEU A 350 9.60 -15.67 31.51
CA LEU A 350 9.15 -16.06 30.15
C LEU A 350 8.42 -14.97 29.36
N THR A 351 8.56 -13.69 29.74
CA THR A 351 8.23 -12.55 28.88
C THR A 351 9.18 -12.49 27.68
N THR A 352 8.71 -12.00 26.54
CA THR A 352 9.54 -11.87 25.35
C THR A 352 10.46 -10.65 25.47
N GLU A 353 11.76 -10.88 25.55
CA GLU A 353 12.76 -9.82 25.53
C GLU A 353 13.14 -9.49 24.08
N TRP A 354 12.76 -8.30 23.62
CA TRP A 354 13.07 -7.83 22.28
C TRP A 354 14.40 -7.08 22.24
N ILE A 355 15.26 -7.48 21.32
CA ILE A 355 16.59 -6.93 21.10
C ILE A 355 16.62 -6.20 19.76
N TRP A 356 17.19 -5.01 19.77
CA TRP A 356 17.33 -4.18 18.60
C TRP A 356 18.77 -4.19 18.12
N TYR A 357 18.95 -4.33 16.81
CA TYR A 357 20.25 -4.41 16.15
C TYR A 357 20.35 -3.41 15.01
N TYR A 358 21.54 -2.88 14.78
CA TYR A 358 21.89 -2.17 13.54
C TYR A 358 23.01 -2.87 12.79
N LYS A 359 23.00 -2.76 11.46
CA LYS A 359 24.05 -3.32 10.60
C LYS A 359 25.32 -2.45 10.69
N GLY A 360 26.37 -3.02 11.26
CA GLY A 360 27.72 -2.48 11.36
C GLY A 360 28.45 -2.44 10.01
N ASP A 361 29.71 -1.99 10.04
CA ASP A 361 30.53 -1.80 8.84
C ASP A 361 31.04 -3.11 8.25
N HIS A 362 31.25 -4.14 9.09
CA HIS A 362 31.73 -5.46 8.68
C HIS A 362 30.58 -6.45 8.46
N GLU A 363 29.40 -5.96 8.10
CA GLU A 363 28.15 -6.72 8.01
C GLU A 363 27.72 -7.44 9.31
N ASN A 364 28.36 -7.12 10.44
CA ASN A 364 27.95 -7.58 11.75
C ASN A 364 26.69 -6.85 12.23
N TRP A 365 25.82 -7.57 12.92
CA TRP A 365 24.68 -6.98 13.62
C TRP A 365 25.11 -6.64 15.04
N ILE A 366 24.99 -5.37 15.41
CA ILE A 366 25.41 -4.87 16.72
C ILE A 366 24.17 -4.46 17.50
N GLU A 367 24.05 -4.95 18.73
CA GLU A 367 22.95 -4.65 19.64
C GLU A 367 23.04 -3.19 20.14
N TYR A 368 21.89 -2.50 20.18
CA TYR A 368 21.81 -1.19 20.80
C TYR A 368 22.03 -1.30 22.32
N GLY A 369 22.94 -0.47 22.84
CA GLY A 369 23.35 -0.47 24.26
C GLY A 369 24.55 -1.38 24.54
N LYS A 370 25.06 -2.13 23.55
CA LYS A 370 26.28 -2.92 23.67
C LYS A 370 27.46 -2.25 22.94
N PRO A 371 28.70 -2.46 23.40
CA PRO A 371 29.89 -1.93 22.72
C PRO A 371 30.06 -2.56 21.33
N ASP A 372 30.37 -1.73 20.33
CA ASP A 372 30.78 -2.17 18.99
C ASP A 372 32.24 -2.66 18.95
N ASP A 373 32.72 -3.09 17.77
CA ASP A 373 34.13 -3.49 17.54
C ASP A 373 35.16 -2.42 17.97
N LYS A 374 34.73 -1.15 18.08
CA LYS A 374 35.55 0.00 18.51
C LYS A 374 35.23 0.44 19.95
N GLN A 375 34.59 -0.43 20.74
CA GLN A 375 34.19 -0.18 22.13
C GLN A 375 33.26 1.04 22.32
N ARG A 376 32.52 1.44 21.28
CA ARG A 376 31.55 2.53 21.36
C ARG A 376 30.16 2.00 21.60
N VAL A 377 29.47 2.61 22.55
CA VAL A 377 28.10 2.27 22.93
C VAL A 377 27.13 3.34 22.39
N THR A 378 25.89 2.95 22.13
CA THR A 378 24.81 3.89 21.78
C THR A 378 24.21 4.48 23.05
N SER A 379 23.71 5.72 22.98
CA SER A 379 23.06 6.40 24.10
C SER A 379 21.75 5.76 24.53
N VAL A 380 21.14 4.96 23.64
CA VAL A 380 19.93 4.19 23.91
C VAL A 380 20.25 2.70 23.87
N THR A 381 19.56 1.94 24.71
CA THR A 381 19.61 0.49 24.77
C THR A 381 18.48 -0.14 23.95
N SER A 382 18.55 -1.45 23.72
CA SER A 382 17.43 -2.19 23.14
C SER A 382 16.14 -2.06 23.96
N ARG A 383 16.26 -1.91 25.29
CA ARG A 383 15.11 -1.69 26.18
C ARG A 383 14.43 -0.35 25.88
N ASP A 384 15.21 0.72 25.80
CA ASP A 384 14.68 2.07 25.54
C ASP A 384 14.00 2.15 24.16
N LEU A 385 14.59 1.49 23.16
CA LEU A 385 14.00 1.41 21.81
C LEU A 385 12.72 0.59 21.79
N GLU A 386 12.65 -0.49 22.55
CA GLU A 386 11.43 -1.30 22.67
C GLU A 386 10.31 -0.52 23.39
N GLU A 387 10.62 0.20 24.46
CA GLU A 387 9.66 1.07 25.15
C GLU A 387 9.13 2.17 24.23
N ALA A 388 10.01 2.80 23.44
CA ALA A 388 9.62 3.79 22.44
C ALA A 388 8.77 3.18 21.31
N PHE A 389 9.15 2.00 20.80
CA PHE A 389 8.44 1.30 19.74
C PHE A 389 7.02 0.90 20.14
N LEU A 390 6.83 0.44 21.39
CA LEU A 390 5.50 0.10 21.91
C LEU A 390 4.64 1.35 22.17
N THR A 391 5.26 2.50 22.40
CA THR A 391 4.54 3.78 22.57
C THR A 391 4.10 4.35 21.23
N ASP A 392 4.99 4.37 20.24
CA ASP A 392 4.73 4.82 18.88
C ASP A 392 5.63 4.07 17.89
N ASN A 393 5.04 3.17 17.11
CA ASN A 393 5.75 2.35 16.14
C ASN A 393 6.11 3.09 14.83
N THR A 394 5.69 4.35 14.68
CA THR A 394 6.05 5.24 13.57
C THR A 394 7.08 6.30 13.96
N ALA A 395 7.42 6.39 15.26
CA ALA A 395 8.35 7.36 15.77
C ALA A 395 9.76 7.23 15.19
N GLU A 396 10.48 8.35 15.20
CA GLU A 396 11.92 8.39 14.99
C GLU A 396 12.66 8.69 16.29
N VAL A 397 13.56 7.79 16.68
CA VAL A 397 14.35 7.95 17.92
C VAL A 397 15.74 8.47 17.60
N THR A 398 16.17 9.49 18.35
CA THR A 398 17.55 10.02 18.24
C THR A 398 18.51 9.15 19.03
N VAL A 399 19.57 8.68 18.38
CA VAL A 399 20.62 7.84 18.96
C VAL A 399 21.99 8.48 18.79
N ILE A 400 22.72 8.63 19.88
CA ILE A 400 24.09 9.14 19.87
C ILE A 400 25.04 7.94 19.99
N LYS A 401 26.08 7.89 19.14
CA LYS A 401 27.13 6.88 19.20
C LYS A 401 28.49 7.53 19.04
N GLY A 402 29.25 7.63 20.13
CA GLY A 402 30.42 8.50 20.21
C GLY A 402 30.01 9.95 19.93
N ASN A 403 30.69 10.63 18.99
CA ASN A 403 30.40 12.03 18.65
C ASN A 403 29.41 12.18 17.48
N ARG A 404 28.73 11.10 17.08
CA ARG A 404 27.81 11.10 15.94
C ARG A 404 26.38 10.89 16.40
N GLN A 405 25.47 11.68 15.84
CA GLN A 405 24.04 11.56 16.03
C GLN A 405 23.41 10.83 14.85
N TYR A 406 22.48 9.94 15.15
CA TYR A 406 21.71 9.13 14.22
C TYR A 406 20.21 9.22 14.55
N PHE A 407 19.37 8.95 13.57
CA PHE A 407 17.93 8.78 13.74
C PHE A 407 17.56 7.35 13.36
N VAL A 408 16.82 6.67 14.23
CA VAL A 408 16.28 5.33 13.98
C VAL A 408 14.81 5.49 13.64
N SER A 409 14.44 5.13 12.41
CA SER A 409 13.05 5.08 11.95
C SER A 409 12.52 3.67 12.16
N PHE A 410 11.49 3.53 13.00
CA PHE A 410 10.81 2.25 13.23
C PHE A 410 10.00 1.81 12.01
N GLN A 411 9.39 2.76 11.29
CA GLN A 411 8.63 2.48 10.08
C GLN A 411 9.52 1.97 8.94
N ASP A 412 10.66 2.62 8.70
CA ASP A 412 11.55 2.22 7.61
C ASP A 412 12.47 1.06 7.99
N MET A 413 12.66 0.80 9.29
CA MET A 413 13.67 -0.12 9.83
C MET A 413 15.09 0.24 9.39
N TYR A 414 15.43 1.54 9.49
CA TYR A 414 16.76 2.06 9.20
C TYR A 414 17.23 3.09 10.22
N GLN A 415 18.55 3.08 10.45
CA GLN A 415 19.29 4.13 11.12
C GLN A 415 19.93 5.05 10.08
N ARG A 416 19.71 6.37 10.18
CA ARG A 416 20.23 7.39 9.27
C ARG A 416 21.08 8.43 9.97
N ASN A 417 22.14 8.90 9.32
CA ASN A 417 22.92 10.06 9.74
C ASN A 417 22.75 11.18 8.71
N PRO A 418 21.96 12.24 9.00
CA PRO A 418 21.72 13.31 8.04
C PRO A 418 23.00 14.07 7.63
N LYS A 419 23.98 14.19 8.54
CA LYS A 419 25.23 14.93 8.28
C LYS A 419 26.17 14.21 7.30
N HIS A 420 26.12 12.88 7.27
CA HIS A 420 27.03 12.07 6.45
C HIS A 420 26.30 11.24 5.37
N ASN A 421 24.98 11.44 5.24
CA ASN A 421 24.09 10.68 4.34
C ASN A 421 24.27 9.15 4.42
N THR A 422 24.61 8.62 5.60
CA THR A 422 24.79 7.17 5.80
C THR A 422 23.51 6.53 6.29
N LYS A 423 23.12 5.40 5.69
CA LYS A 423 21.92 4.62 6.03
C LYS A 423 22.31 3.17 6.37
N ARG A 424 21.87 2.67 7.52
CA ARG A 424 22.15 1.31 8.03
C ARG A 424 20.84 0.60 8.36
N ARG A 425 20.71 -0.68 7.99
CA ARG A 425 19.52 -1.47 8.31
C ARG A 425 19.42 -1.69 9.82
N VAL A 426 18.19 -1.71 10.32
CA VAL A 426 17.84 -2.03 11.71
C VAL A 426 17.01 -3.32 11.70
N ARG A 427 17.20 -4.18 12.70
CA ARG A 427 16.41 -5.40 12.90
C ARG A 427 16.01 -5.50 14.37
N ARG A 428 14.75 -5.86 14.59
CA ARG A 428 14.19 -6.22 15.90
C ARG A 428 14.05 -7.74 15.95
N ARG A 429 14.66 -8.40 16.95
CA ARG A 429 14.63 -9.86 17.15
C ARG A 429 14.47 -10.22 18.63
N PRO A 430 13.74 -11.27 18.98
CA PRO A 430 13.61 -11.72 20.37
C PRO A 430 14.89 -12.42 20.84
N ARG A 431 15.14 -12.42 22.15
CA ARG A 431 16.14 -13.32 22.76
C ARG A 431 15.62 -14.75 22.68
N PHE A 432 16.43 -15.66 22.16
CA PHE A 432 16.08 -17.08 22.06
C PHE A 432 15.97 -17.71 23.45
N VAL A 433 14.88 -18.47 23.68
CA VAL A 433 14.65 -19.26 24.89
C VAL A 433 14.42 -20.71 24.46
N PRO A 434 15.35 -21.64 24.69
CA PRO A 434 15.17 -23.03 24.28
C PRO A 434 14.09 -23.75 25.09
N ILE A 435 13.53 -24.82 24.54
CA ILE A 435 12.47 -25.61 25.20
C ILE A 435 12.92 -26.08 26.59
N SER A 436 14.16 -26.54 26.72
CA SER A 436 14.74 -27.00 28.00
C SER A 436 14.78 -25.91 29.08
N GLU A 437 15.02 -24.65 28.70
CA GLU A 437 15.01 -23.52 29.64
C GLU A 437 13.58 -23.18 30.06
N VAL A 438 12.61 -23.26 29.15
CA VAL A 438 11.19 -23.08 29.47
C VAL A 438 10.74 -24.13 30.49
N GLU A 439 11.08 -25.40 30.26
CA GLU A 439 10.74 -26.51 31.16
C GLU A 439 11.35 -26.32 32.55
N THR A 440 12.62 -25.90 32.62
CA THR A 440 13.31 -25.62 33.88
C THR A 440 12.62 -24.50 34.66
N LYS A 441 12.33 -23.37 34.00
CA LYS A 441 11.68 -22.19 34.60
C LYS A 441 10.22 -22.42 35.02
N VAL A 442 9.54 -23.42 34.46
CA VAL A 442 8.16 -23.78 34.82
C VAL A 442 8.12 -24.82 35.94
N ALA A 443 9.21 -25.59 36.12
CA ALA A 443 9.35 -26.57 37.19
C ALA A 443 9.79 -25.94 38.53
N GLU A 444 10.50 -24.82 38.47
CA GLU A 444 10.80 -23.91 39.59
C GLU A 444 9.56 -23.11 40.05
#